data_AF-A0A945ZG77-F1
#
_entry.id   AF-A0A945ZG77-F1
#
_cell.length_a   1.000
_cell.length_b   1.000
_cell.length_c   1.000
_cell.angle_alpha   90.00
_cell.angle_beta   90.00
_cell.angle_gamma   90.00
#
_symmetry.space_group_name_H-M   'P 1'
#
loop_
_entity.id
_entity.type
_entity.pdbx_description
1 polymer ?
#
loop_
_entity_poly.entity_id
_entity_poly.type
_entity_poly.pdbx_seq_one_letter_code
_entity_poly.pdbx_strand_id
1 'polypeptide(L)'
;MIEITQSLSIDPRDLEESFILASGPGGQNVNKVATGVQLRFNLRNAHSVPSDVRERAERLAGKRLTKEGAIIITATRFRSQERNRQDALERLVDLLRQAAHRP
;
A
#
# COMPACT_ATOMS: atom_id res chain seq x y z
N MET A 1 -9.97 -10.55 -6.47
CA MET A 1 -9.49 -9.43 -7.30
C MET A 1 -9.89 -8.14 -6.62
N ILE A 2 -8.98 -7.19 -6.49
CA ILE A 2 -9.26 -5.84 -5.98
C ILE A 2 -9.32 -4.90 -7.18
N GLU A 3 -10.47 -4.28 -7.41
CA GLU A 3 -10.71 -3.43 -8.56
C GLU A 3 -10.08 -2.04 -8.36
N ILE A 4 -9.31 -1.58 -9.36
CA ILE A 4 -8.69 -0.25 -9.38
C ILE A 4 -9.43 0.66 -10.37
N THR A 5 -9.70 0.14 -11.57
CA THR A 5 -10.48 0.79 -12.63
C THR A 5 -11.28 -0.27 -13.40
N GLN A 6 -12.12 0.15 -14.35
CA GLN A 6 -12.90 -0.77 -15.20
C GLN A 6 -12.04 -1.78 -15.99
N SER A 7 -10.75 -1.51 -16.19
CA SER A 7 -9.83 -2.36 -16.95
C SER A 7 -8.57 -2.75 -16.16
N LEU A 8 -8.51 -2.44 -14.86
CA LEU A 8 -7.35 -2.73 -14.01
C LEU A 8 -7.81 -3.26 -12.66
N SER A 9 -7.31 -4.43 -12.31
CA SER A 9 -7.53 -5.06 -11.01
C SER A 9 -6.25 -5.73 -10.56
N ILE A 10 -6.00 -5.80 -9.25
CA ILE A 10 -4.85 -6.50 -8.68
C ILE A 10 -5.29 -7.79 -7.98
N ASP A 11 -4.41 -8.79 -7.95
CA ASP A 11 -4.66 -10.00 -7.18
C ASP A 11 -4.30 -9.72 -5.71
N PRO A 12 -5.18 -10.01 -4.73
CA PRO A 12 -4.81 -9.93 -3.32
C PRO A 12 -3.60 -10.79 -2.94
N ARG A 13 -3.23 -11.79 -3.75
CA ARG A 13 -1.99 -12.58 -3.57
C ARG A 13 -0.71 -11.79 -3.79
N ASP A 14 -0.79 -10.68 -4.54
CA ASP A 14 0.35 -9.77 -4.72
C ASP A 14 0.53 -8.81 -3.53
N LEU A 15 -0.38 -8.88 -2.55
CA LEU A 15 -0.38 -8.08 -1.33
C LEU A 15 0.09 -8.89 -0.13
N GLU A 16 1.01 -8.31 0.62
CA GLU A 16 1.48 -8.83 1.90
C GLU A 16 1.22 -7.79 2.99
N GLU A 17 0.56 -8.21 4.06
CA GLU A 17 0.23 -7.35 5.19
C GLU A 17 1.08 -7.74 6.40
N SER A 18 1.78 -6.78 6.97
CA SER A 18 2.56 -6.93 8.21
C SER A 18 2.02 -6.00 9.28
N PHE A 19 1.83 -6.50 10.50
CA PHE A 19 1.41 -5.67 11.62
C PHE A 19 2.63 -5.05 12.31
N ILE A 20 2.57 -3.75 12.55
CA ILE A 20 3.65 -2.99 13.16
C ILE A 20 3.15 -2.21 14.37
N LEU A 21 4.08 -1.88 15.27
CA LEU A 21 3.81 -0.97 16.36
C LEU A 21 3.53 0.42 15.80
N ALA A 22 2.42 1.03 16.22
CA ALA A 22 2.15 2.43 15.88
C ALA A 22 3.23 3.31 16.55
N SER A 23 4.08 3.94 15.74
CA SER A 23 5.11 4.86 16.22
C SER A 23 4.56 6.28 16.24
N GLY A 24 4.34 6.81 17.45
CA GLY A 24 4.12 8.24 17.71
C GLY A 24 5.20 8.77 18.68
N PRO A 25 5.64 10.04 18.54
CA PRO A 25 6.55 10.68 19.49
C PRO A 25 5.78 10.97 20.78
N GLY A 26 6.03 10.19 21.83
CA GLY A 26 5.35 10.36 23.10
C GLY A 26 5.94 9.41 24.13
N GLY A 27 6.80 9.96 25.00
CA GLY A 27 7.25 9.30 26.20
C GLY A 27 6.10 9.00 27.17
N GLN A 28 6.39 8.10 28.10
CA GLN A 28 5.56 7.62 29.20
C GLN A 28 4.36 6.73 28.82
N ASN A 29 4.59 5.41 28.97
CA ASN A 29 3.63 4.32 29.19
C ASN A 29 2.29 4.39 28.43
N VAL A 30 2.31 4.03 27.15
CA VAL A 30 1.11 3.56 26.44
C VAL A 30 1.38 2.14 26.02
N ASN A 31 0.54 1.20 26.48
CA ASN A 31 0.48 -0.16 25.98
C ASN A 31 0.31 -0.12 24.45
N LYS A 32 1.42 -0.18 23.71
CA LYS A 32 1.44 -0.11 22.25
C LYS A 32 0.92 -1.43 21.70
N VAL A 33 -0.40 -1.51 21.53
CA VAL A 33 -1.00 -2.57 20.71
C VAL A 33 -0.51 -2.36 19.27
N ALA A 34 -0.05 -3.44 18.62
CA ALA A 34 0.42 -3.46 17.23
C ALA A 34 -0.73 -3.23 16.24
N THR A 35 -1.30 -2.03 16.28
CA THR A 35 -2.45 -1.62 15.48
C THR A 35 -2.03 -1.09 14.11
N GLY A 36 -0.74 -0.76 13.92
CA GLY A 36 -0.23 -0.31 12.65
C GLY A 36 -0.22 -1.43 11.62
N VAL A 37 -0.46 -1.08 10.36
CA VAL A 37 -0.41 -2.00 9.22
C VAL A 37 0.62 -1.48 8.23
N GLN A 38 1.50 -2.36 7.79
CA GLN A 38 2.37 -2.16 6.65
C GLN A 38 1.90 -3.08 5.53
N LEU A 39 1.43 -2.49 4.43
CA LEU A 39 1.02 -3.18 3.22
C LEU A 39 2.17 -3.13 2.22
N ARG A 40 2.61 -4.30 1.77
CA ARG A 40 3.58 -4.47 0.68
C ARG A 40 2.83 -4.97 -0.55
N PHE A 41 3.02 -4.29 -1.68
CA PHE A 41 2.48 -4.70 -2.97
C PHE A 41 3.64 -4.96 -3.94
N ASN A 42 3.77 -6.19 -4.43
CA ASN A 42 4.84 -6.57 -5.35
C ASN A 42 4.52 -6.12 -6.80
N LEU A 43 4.56 -4.80 -7.04
CA LEU A 43 4.20 -4.15 -8.30
C LEU A 43 4.92 -4.75 -9.53
N ARG A 44 6.20 -5.11 -9.39
CA ARG A 44 7.00 -5.68 -10.47
C ARG A 44 6.53 -7.06 -10.93
N ASN A 45 6.05 -7.88 -9.99
CA ASN A 45 5.56 -9.23 -10.24
C ASN A 45 4.05 -9.27 -10.52
N ALA A 46 3.34 -8.17 -10.30
CA ALA A 46 1.91 -8.09 -10.56
C ALA A 46 1.63 -8.15 -12.08
N HIS A 47 1.24 -9.34 -12.56
CA HIS A 47 0.90 -9.60 -13.97
C HIS A 47 -0.34 -8.81 -14.42
N SER A 48 -1.25 -8.55 -13.48
CA SER A 48 -2.49 -7.82 -13.74
C SER A 48 -2.28 -6.31 -13.99
N VAL A 49 -1.06 -5.80 -13.77
CA VAL A 49 -0.71 -4.39 -13.96
C VAL A 49 0.04 -4.21 -15.28
N PRO A 50 -0.52 -3.47 -16.27
CA PRO A 50 0.16 -3.18 -17.54
C PRO A 50 1.49 -2.43 -17.33
N SER A 51 2.44 -2.63 -18.23
CA SER A 51 3.79 -2.02 -18.18
C SER A 51 3.76 -0.50 -18.04
N ASP A 52 2.91 0.20 -18.79
CA ASP A 52 2.80 1.66 -18.75
C ASP A 52 2.24 2.17 -17.40
N VAL A 53 1.32 1.42 -16.81
CA VAL A 53 0.78 1.72 -15.48
C VAL A 53 1.84 1.44 -14.42
N ARG A 54 2.59 0.34 -14.58
CA ARG A 54 3.68 -0.05 -13.69
C ARG A 54 4.75 1.05 -13.61
N GLU A 55 5.25 1.50 -14.75
CA GLU A 55 6.29 2.55 -14.80
C GLU A 55 5.81 3.86 -14.17
N ARG A 56 4.54 4.24 -14.40
CA ARG A 56 3.93 5.42 -13.76
C ARG A 56 3.75 5.22 -12.25
N ALA A 57 3.30 4.05 -11.81
CA ALA A 57 3.15 3.72 -10.40
C ALA A 57 4.50 3.72 -9.67
N GLU A 58 5.57 3.24 -10.30
CA GLU A 58 6.94 3.31 -9.76
C GLU A 58 7.37 4.77 -9.54
N ARG A 59 7.13 5.65 -10.52
CA ARG A 59 7.43 7.09 -10.40
C ARG A 59 6.59 7.77 -9.30
N LEU A 60 5.29 7.46 -9.23
CA LEU A 60 4.37 8.03 -8.23
C LEU A 60 4.65 7.52 -6.80
N ALA A 61 5.08 6.27 -6.66
CA ALA A 61 5.44 5.69 -5.37
C ALA A 61 6.65 6.40 -4.75
N GLY A 62 7.63 6.79 -5.57
CA GLY A 62 8.80 7.53 -5.12
C GLY A 62 9.51 6.81 -3.97
N LYS A 63 9.57 7.44 -2.80
CA LYS A 63 10.20 6.88 -1.59
C LYS A 63 9.53 5.61 -1.04
N ARG A 64 8.30 5.32 -1.47
CA ARG A 64 7.56 4.10 -1.06
C ARG A 64 7.97 2.87 -1.89
N LEU A 65 8.71 3.05 -2.98
CA LEU A 65 9.18 1.96 -3.83
C LEU A 65 10.47 1.35 -3.28
N THR A 66 10.49 0.03 -3.12
CA THR A 66 11.71 -0.71 -2.76
C THR A 66 12.57 -0.97 -4.00
N LYS A 67 13.85 -1.31 -3.77
CA LYS A 67 14.77 -1.72 -4.85
C LYS A 67 14.31 -2.97 -5.59
N GLU A 68 13.47 -3.79 -4.96
CA GLU A 68 12.91 -5.00 -5.56
C GLU A 68 11.68 -4.71 -6.44
N GLY A 69 11.19 -3.46 -6.47
CA GLY A 69 10.00 -3.06 -7.21
C GLY A 69 8.70 -3.38 -6.47
N ALA A 70 8.72 -3.31 -5.13
CA ALA A 70 7.51 -3.41 -4.30
C ALA A 70 7.15 -2.04 -3.71
N ILE A 71 5.85 -1.72 -3.65
CA ILE A 71 5.35 -0.51 -2.97
C ILE A 71 5.07 -0.85 -1.52
N ILE A 72 5.63 -0.09 -0.59
CA ILE A 72 5.37 -0.20 0.85
C ILE A 72 4.51 0.97 1.30
N ILE A 73 3.35 0.68 1.88
CA ILE A 73 2.43 1.65 2.46
C ILE A 73 2.26 1.34 3.94
N THR A 74 2.56 2.33 4.77
CA THR A 74 2.40 2.22 6.22
C THR A 74 1.20 3.06 6.68
N ALA A 75 0.29 2.42 7.40
CA ALA A 75 -0.90 3.00 8.00
C ALA A 75 -0.89 2.80 9.52
N THR A 76 -0.78 3.91 10.26
CA THR A 76 -0.76 3.92 11.74
C THR A 76 -1.72 4.98 12.30
N ARG A 77 -2.63 5.49 11.46
CA ARG A 77 -3.50 6.64 11.77
C ARG A 77 -4.57 6.30 12.80
N PHE A 78 -5.06 5.06 12.78
CA PHE A 78 -6.19 4.61 13.58
C PHE A 78 -5.76 3.74 14.75
N ARG A 79 -6.61 3.65 15.77
CA ARG A 79 -6.40 2.75 16.92
C ARG A 79 -6.86 1.30 16.66
N SER A 80 -7.38 1.02 15.48
CA SER A 80 -7.83 -0.32 15.06
C SER A 80 -6.99 -0.77 13.88
N GLN A 81 -6.52 -2.02 13.95
CA GLN A 81 -5.78 -2.70 12.88
C GLN A 81 -6.61 -2.78 11.60
N GLU A 82 -7.91 -3.08 11.71
CA GLU A 82 -8.80 -3.15 10.54
C GLU A 82 -8.91 -1.80 9.82
N ARG A 83 -9.05 -0.70 10.57
CA ARG A 83 -9.08 0.63 9.97
C ARG A 83 -7.74 1.02 9.33
N ASN A 84 -6.63 0.63 9.93
CA ASN A 84 -5.32 0.86 9.33
C ASN A 84 -5.10 -0.01 8.08
N ARG A 85 -5.62 -1.24 8.05
CA ARG A 85 -5.60 -2.11 6.87
C ARG A 85 -6.36 -1.45 5.71
N GLN A 86 -7.57 -0.96 5.99
CA GLN A 86 -8.38 -0.26 5.00
C GLN A 86 -7.67 1.01 4.50
N ASP A 87 -7.13 1.84 5.39
CA ASP A 87 -6.37 3.05 5.02
C ASP A 87 -5.14 2.74 4.15
N ALA A 88 -4.40 1.67 4.46
CA ALA A 88 -3.27 1.24 3.64
C ALA A 88 -3.72 0.81 2.23
N LEU A 89 -4.82 0.05 2.15
CA LEU A 89 -5.37 -0.42 0.89
C LEU A 89 -5.91 0.75 0.05
N GLU A 90 -6.67 1.66 0.64
CA GLU A 90 -7.21 2.85 -0.05
C GLU A 90 -6.09 3.69 -0.66
N ARG A 91 -4.99 3.90 0.07
CA ARG A 91 -3.80 4.61 -0.45
C ARG A 91 -3.12 3.88 -1.59
N LEU A 92 -3.12 2.54 -1.58
CA LEU A 92 -2.58 1.76 -2.70
C LEU A 92 -3.46 1.91 -3.94
N VAL A 93 -4.77 1.76 -3.77
CA VAL A 93 -5.75 1.87 -4.85
C VAL A 93 -5.68 3.26 -5.48
N ASP A 94 -5.63 4.30 -4.66
CA ASP A 94 -5.52 5.68 -5.14
C ASP A 94 -4.23 5.90 -5.96
N LEU A 95 -3.09 5.40 -5.49
CA LEU A 95 -1.83 5.46 -6.22
C LEU A 95 -1.91 4.75 -7.58
N LEU A 96 -2.46 3.53 -7.61
CA LEU A 96 -2.61 2.77 -8.84
C LEU A 96 -3.63 3.41 -9.79
N ARG A 97 -4.68 4.05 -9.25
CA ARG A 97 -5.67 4.79 -10.04
C ARG A 97 -5.07 6.02 -10.69
N GLN A 98 -4.26 6.78 -9.96
CA GLN A 98 -3.48 7.90 -10.51
C GLN A 98 -2.51 7.40 -11.59
N ALA A 99 -1.84 6.27 -11.36
CA ALA A 99 -0.97 5.65 -12.34
C ALA A 99 -1.71 5.14 -13.59
N ALA A 100 -2.96 4.72 -13.45
CA ALA A 100 -3.78 4.24 -14.56
C ALA A 100 -4.27 5.37 -15.47
N HIS A 101 -4.52 6.57 -14.90
CA HIS A 101 -4.96 7.74 -15.66
C HIS A 101 -3.85 8.16 -16.65
N ARG A 102 -4.12 8.04 -17.96
CA ARG A 102 -3.22 8.56 -19.00
C ARG A 102 -3.37 10.08 -19.04
N PRO A 103 -2.27 10.85 -18.97
CA PRO A 103 -2.31 12.26 -19.29
C PRO A 103 -2.71 12.49 -20.75
#